data_AF-A0A099L4P6-F1
#
_entry.id   AF-A0A099L4P6-F1
#
_cell.length_a   1.000
_cell.length_b   1.000
_cell.length_c   1.000
_cell.angle_alpha   90.00
_cell.angle_beta   90.00
_cell.angle_gamma   90.00
#
_symmetry.space_group_name_H-M   'P 1'
#
loop_
_entity.id
_entity.type
_entity.pdbx_description
1 polymer ?
#
loop_
_entity_poly.entity_id
_entity_poly.type
_entity_poly.pdbx_seq_one_letter_code
_entity_poly.pdbx_strand_id
1 'polypeptide(L)'
;MKLLLILSMFFLPVFTPSVFASKFDIDTYSPSLDFAQVVHVVATQRSSGNWCFDTSVRHNDQGWEHYADGWEVIDLAGNPLAYRTLGHPHDNEQPFTRSRCKIQIPLATSKVIVRAKCNKHGFGGETIIVDLNKEQDVDFSVNRYN
;
A
#
# COMPACT_ATOMS: atom_id res chain seq x y z
N MET A 1 -52.64 -30.38 38.02
CA MET A 1 -52.17 -30.66 36.64
C MET A 1 -50.93 -29.82 36.38
N LYS A 2 -49.82 -30.47 36.01
CA LYS A 2 -48.50 -29.88 35.72
C LYS A 2 -48.54 -29.24 34.32
N LEU A 3 -47.94 -28.07 34.14
CA LEU A 3 -47.57 -27.57 32.81
C LEU A 3 -46.13 -27.05 32.85
N LEU A 4 -45.20 -27.87 32.34
CA LEU A 4 -43.83 -27.46 32.05
C LEU A 4 -43.82 -26.78 30.67
N LEU A 5 -43.36 -25.52 30.62
CA LEU A 5 -42.99 -24.87 29.35
C LEU A 5 -41.53 -25.18 29.04
N ILE A 6 -41.30 -25.87 27.92
CA ILE A 6 -39.98 -26.23 27.41
C ILE A 6 -39.58 -25.13 26.43
N LEU A 7 -38.67 -24.25 26.83
CA LEU A 7 -38.11 -23.21 25.97
C LEU A 7 -37.07 -23.86 25.03
N SER A 8 -37.49 -24.14 23.80
CA SER A 8 -36.61 -24.65 22.73
C SER A 8 -35.68 -23.54 22.27
N MET A 9 -34.41 -23.59 22.67
CA MET A 9 -33.35 -22.77 22.09
C MET A 9 -32.97 -23.38 20.73
N PHE A 10 -33.47 -22.80 19.64
CA PHE A 10 -32.97 -23.05 18.29
C PHE A 10 -31.56 -22.46 18.17
N PHE A 11 -30.54 -23.32 18.26
CA PHE A 11 -29.18 -22.97 17.87
C PHE A 11 -29.11 -22.88 16.34
N LEU A 12 -29.17 -21.65 15.81
CA LEU A 12 -28.83 -21.37 14.41
C LEU A 12 -27.31 -21.52 14.25
N PRO A 13 -26.81 -22.40 13.35
CA PRO A 13 -25.39 -22.47 13.08
C PRO A 13 -24.96 -21.16 12.43
N VAL A 14 -24.14 -20.38 13.13
CA VAL A 14 -23.51 -19.19 12.60
C VAL A 14 -22.49 -19.64 11.55
N PHE A 15 -22.92 -19.72 10.29
CA PHE A 15 -22.01 -19.97 9.18
C PHE A 15 -21.22 -18.69 8.96
N THR A 16 -20.04 -18.59 9.57
CA THR A 16 -19.08 -17.53 9.24
C THR A 16 -18.50 -17.86 7.86
N PRO A 17 -18.79 -17.09 6.80
CA PRO A 17 -18.08 -17.29 5.54
C PRO A 17 -16.61 -17.00 5.79
N SER A 18 -15.78 -18.03 5.64
CA SER A 18 -14.33 -17.88 5.62
C SER A 18 -13.99 -17.16 4.31
N VAL A 19 -13.89 -15.83 4.37
CA VAL A 19 -13.37 -15.05 3.24
C VAL A 19 -11.89 -15.40 3.15
N PHE A 20 -11.52 -16.24 2.20
CA PHE A 20 -10.12 -16.40 1.82
C PHE A 20 -9.65 -15.02 1.33
N ALA A 21 -8.79 -14.37 2.10
CA ALA A 21 -8.11 -13.18 1.65
C ALA A 21 -7.26 -13.56 0.43
N SER A 22 -7.66 -13.12 -0.76
CA SER A 22 -6.83 -13.24 -1.95
C SER A 22 -5.56 -12.44 -1.71
N LYS A 23 -4.41 -13.12 -1.74
CA LYS A 23 -3.10 -12.47 -1.67
C LYS A 23 -3.03 -11.42 -2.77
N PHE A 24 -2.60 -10.20 -2.43
CA PHE A 24 -2.39 -9.14 -3.42
C PHE A 24 -1.40 -9.64 -4.49
N ASP A 25 -1.82 -9.62 -5.76
CA ASP A 25 -0.98 -10.03 -6.88
C ASP A 25 -0.01 -8.90 -7.23
N ILE A 26 1.25 -9.13 -6.87
CA ILE A 26 2.33 -8.16 -7.07
C ILE A 26 3.13 -8.41 -8.34
N ASP A 27 2.99 -9.60 -8.92
CA ASP A 27 3.77 -10.02 -10.09
C ASP A 27 3.09 -9.58 -11.40
N THR A 28 1.80 -9.26 -11.35
CA THR A 28 1.05 -8.71 -12.48
C THR A 28 1.20 -7.18 -12.54
N TYR A 29 2.17 -6.71 -13.32
CA TYR A 29 2.36 -5.29 -13.63
C TYR A 29 2.80 -5.07 -15.09
N SER A 30 2.71 -3.82 -15.55
CA SER A 30 3.24 -3.37 -16.83
C SER A 30 4.53 -2.58 -16.63
N PRO A 31 5.64 -2.95 -17.29
CA PRO A 31 6.89 -2.18 -17.25
C PRO A 31 6.84 -0.92 -18.14
N SER A 32 5.74 -0.69 -18.88
CA SER A 32 5.58 0.53 -19.68
C SER A 32 5.52 1.77 -18.77
N LEU A 33 6.20 2.84 -19.18
CA LEU A 33 6.15 4.13 -18.48
C LEU A 33 4.80 4.86 -18.66
N ASP A 34 3.85 4.31 -19.42
CA ASP A 34 2.44 4.76 -19.40
C ASP A 34 1.74 4.40 -18.06
N PHE A 35 2.36 3.53 -17.27
CA PHE A 35 1.95 3.21 -15.90
C PHE A 35 2.98 3.78 -14.93
N ALA A 36 2.52 4.23 -13.76
CA ALA A 36 3.39 4.87 -12.78
C ALA A 36 4.17 3.79 -12.02
N GLN A 37 5.49 3.84 -12.13
CA GLN A 37 6.41 2.85 -11.56
C GLN A 37 6.96 3.38 -10.23
N VAL A 38 6.93 2.57 -9.17
CA VAL A 38 7.72 2.88 -7.97
C VAL A 38 9.13 2.33 -8.18
N VAL A 39 10.13 3.21 -8.18
CA VAL A 39 11.53 2.82 -8.50
C VAL A 39 12.45 2.78 -7.29
N HIS A 40 12.07 3.44 -6.19
CA HIS A 40 12.79 3.34 -4.91
C HIS A 40 11.92 3.82 -3.75
N VAL A 41 12.13 3.25 -2.56
CA VAL A 41 11.47 3.69 -1.31
C VAL A 41 12.47 3.85 -0.18
N VAL A 42 12.43 4.98 0.54
CA VAL A 42 13.06 5.12 1.87
C VAL A 42 11.99 5.13 2.93
N ALA A 43 11.97 4.14 3.82
CA ALA A 43 11.07 4.07 4.96
C ALA A 43 11.81 4.47 6.23
N THR A 44 11.35 5.50 6.94
CA THR A 44 11.97 5.98 8.17
C THR A 44 10.96 5.95 9.31
N GLN A 45 11.27 5.21 10.37
CA GLN A 45 10.50 5.22 11.61
C GLN A 45 10.91 6.43 12.46
N ARG A 46 9.94 7.19 12.96
CA ARG A 46 10.15 8.31 13.87
C ARG A 46 10.11 7.84 15.32
N SER A 47 10.62 8.65 16.24
CA SER A 47 10.60 8.38 17.68
C SER A 47 9.20 8.16 18.27
N SER A 48 8.19 8.77 17.65
CA SER A 48 6.78 8.56 17.98
C SER A 48 6.18 7.23 17.45
N GLY A 49 7.00 6.36 16.85
CA GLY A 49 6.62 5.02 16.36
C GLY A 49 5.99 5.01 14.96
N ASN A 50 5.55 6.15 14.44
CA ASN A 50 4.98 6.31 13.11
C ASN A 50 6.05 6.52 12.04
N TRP A 51 5.65 6.24 10.79
CA TRP A 51 6.57 6.14 9.66
C TRP A 51 6.46 7.34 8.71
N CYS A 52 7.58 7.61 8.05
CA CYS A 52 7.69 8.44 6.85
C CYS A 52 8.19 7.59 5.70
N PHE A 53 7.55 7.73 4.54
CA PHE A 53 7.97 7.09 3.30
C PHE A 53 8.33 8.17 2.30
N ASP A 54 9.55 8.12 1.79
CA ASP A 54 10.00 8.89 0.64
C ASP A 54 9.98 7.97 -0.57
N THR A 55 9.04 8.20 -1.48
CA THR A 55 8.77 7.31 -2.60
C THR A 55 9.20 7.97 -3.90
N SER A 56 10.11 7.33 -4.61
CA SER A 56 10.54 7.72 -5.95
C SER A 56 9.65 7.07 -6.99
N VAL A 57 9.03 7.89 -7.82
CA VAL A 57 8.13 7.46 -8.90
C VAL A 57 8.74 7.82 -10.24
N ARG A 58 8.59 6.92 -11.22
CA ARG A 58 8.90 7.18 -12.62
C ARG A 58 7.66 6.95 -13.48
N HIS A 59 7.35 7.93 -14.32
CA HIS A 59 6.25 7.88 -15.28
C HIS A 59 6.58 8.71 -16.52
N ASN A 60 6.00 8.36 -17.67
CA ASN A 60 6.06 9.18 -18.88
C ASN A 60 4.90 10.17 -18.85
N ASP A 61 4.99 11.18 -17.98
CA ASP A 61 4.00 12.25 -17.91
C ASP A 61 3.89 12.98 -19.26
N GLN A 62 2.65 13.27 -19.68
CA GLN A 62 2.32 13.96 -20.92
C GLN A 62 1.29 15.07 -20.63
N GLY A 63 1.60 15.90 -19.62
CA GLY A 63 0.68 16.91 -19.08
C GLY A 63 -0.50 16.33 -18.28
N TRP A 64 -1.50 17.17 -18.06
CA TRP A 64 -2.61 16.92 -17.11
C TRP A 64 -3.50 15.73 -17.44
N GLU A 65 -3.54 15.29 -18.70
CA GLU A 65 -4.39 14.19 -19.16
C GLU A 65 -3.74 12.81 -18.91
N HIS A 66 -2.44 12.76 -18.66
CA HIS A 66 -1.71 11.50 -18.48
C HIS A 66 -0.47 11.71 -17.61
N TYR A 67 -0.62 11.50 -16.31
CA TYR A 67 0.48 11.67 -15.35
C TYR A 67 0.30 10.79 -14.10
N ALA A 68 1.39 10.64 -13.33
CA ALA A 68 1.33 10.01 -12.02
C ALA A 68 0.62 10.94 -10.99
N ASP A 69 -0.58 10.59 -10.54
CA ASP A 69 -1.42 11.43 -9.68
C ASP A 69 -1.43 11.01 -8.21
N GLY A 70 -0.75 9.91 -7.87
CA GLY A 70 -0.53 9.54 -6.49
C GLY A 70 0.29 8.28 -6.30
N TRP A 71 0.54 7.97 -5.04
CA TRP A 71 1.06 6.68 -4.61
C TRP A 71 0.54 6.36 -3.21
N GLU A 72 0.59 5.09 -2.84
CA GLU A 72 0.11 4.62 -1.55
C GLU A 72 1.00 3.54 -0.95
N VAL A 73 0.85 3.39 0.37
CA VAL A 73 1.38 2.28 1.16
C VAL A 73 0.19 1.41 1.56
N ILE A 74 0.25 0.13 1.24
CA ILE A 74 -0.78 -0.86 1.58
C ILE A 74 -0.16 -2.03 2.36
N ASP A 75 -0.98 -2.76 3.10
CA ASP A 75 -0.58 -4.04 3.67
C ASP A 75 -0.61 -5.18 2.62
N LEU A 76 -0.14 -6.37 2.99
CA LEU A 76 -0.12 -7.54 2.09
C LEU A 76 -1.52 -8.09 1.74
N ALA A 77 -2.56 -7.66 2.46
CA ALA A 77 -3.95 -7.97 2.16
C ALA A 77 -4.59 -6.92 1.23
N GLY A 78 -3.85 -5.87 0.86
CA GLY A 78 -4.32 -4.80 -0.01
C GLY A 78 -5.03 -3.65 0.71
N ASN A 79 -5.02 -3.61 2.04
CA ASN A 79 -5.66 -2.52 2.78
C ASN A 79 -4.78 -1.25 2.74
N PRO A 80 -5.35 -0.07 2.45
CA PRO A 80 -4.59 1.18 2.43
C PRO A 80 -4.18 1.62 3.83
N LEU A 81 -2.88 1.87 4.01
CA LEU A 81 -2.30 2.43 5.24
C LEU A 81 -2.06 3.93 5.10
N ALA A 82 -1.71 4.40 3.91
CA ALA A 82 -1.58 5.81 3.59
C ALA A 82 -1.65 6.07 2.08
N TYR A 83 -2.13 7.26 1.71
CA TYR A 83 -2.10 7.76 0.33
C TYR A 83 -1.38 9.12 0.28
N ARG A 84 -0.70 9.37 -0.83
CA ARG A 84 -0.10 10.65 -1.19
C ARG A 84 -0.58 11.08 -2.57
N THR A 85 -1.35 12.16 -2.61
CA THR A 85 -1.71 12.84 -3.87
C THR A 85 -0.51 13.57 -4.46
N LEU A 86 -0.39 13.48 -5.78
CA LEU A 86 0.56 14.25 -6.60
C LEU A 86 -0.26 15.23 -7.45
N GLY A 87 -0.07 16.52 -7.20
CA GLY A 87 -1.00 17.55 -7.67
C GLY A 87 -0.72 18.12 -9.05
N HIS A 88 0.34 17.69 -9.72
CA HIS A 88 0.72 18.19 -11.04
C HIS A 88 1.56 17.16 -11.80
N PRO A 89 1.61 17.26 -13.14
CA PRO A 89 2.58 16.54 -13.97
C PRO A 89 4.04 16.93 -13.63
N HIS A 90 4.95 15.99 -13.81
CA HIS A 90 6.38 16.08 -13.57
C HIS A 90 7.18 15.77 -14.85
N ASP A 91 6.77 16.29 -16.02
CA ASP A 91 7.36 16.00 -17.34
C ASP A 91 8.89 16.24 -17.40
N ASN A 92 9.40 17.18 -16.59
CA ASN A 92 10.81 17.57 -16.57
C ASN A 92 11.57 17.13 -15.30
N GLU A 93 10.94 16.33 -14.43
CA GLU A 93 11.51 15.85 -13.16
C GLU A 93 11.24 14.35 -13.06
N GLN A 94 12.05 13.52 -13.71
CA GLN A 94 11.86 12.06 -13.69
C GLN A 94 13.18 11.30 -13.45
N PRO A 95 13.22 10.35 -12.51
CA PRO A 95 12.21 10.11 -11.48
C PRO A 95 12.10 11.30 -10.51
N PHE A 96 10.95 11.42 -9.84
CA PHE A 96 10.76 12.39 -8.75
C PHE A 96 10.43 11.67 -7.45
N THR A 97 10.80 12.28 -6.33
CA THR A 97 10.53 11.73 -4.99
C THR A 97 9.59 12.64 -4.24
N ARG A 98 8.56 12.08 -3.60
CA ARG A 98 7.68 12.81 -2.68
C ARG A 98 7.46 11.99 -1.41
N SER A 99 7.29 12.69 -0.30
CA SER A 99 7.21 12.08 1.03
C SER A 99 5.77 12.02 1.57
N ARG A 100 5.49 10.99 2.37
CA ARG A 100 4.31 10.92 3.24
C ARG A 100 4.70 10.47 4.64
N CYS A 101 4.45 11.32 5.63
CA CYS A 101 4.76 11.07 7.03
C CYS A 101 3.52 10.82 7.89
N LYS A 102 3.74 10.43 9.15
CA LYS A 102 2.72 10.12 10.16
C LYS A 102 1.87 8.89 9.78
N ILE A 103 2.46 7.96 9.04
CA ILE A 103 1.82 6.70 8.65
C ILE A 103 1.85 5.77 9.86
N GLN A 104 0.67 5.30 10.28
CA GLN A 104 0.55 4.31 11.33
C GLN A 104 0.60 2.93 10.69
N ILE A 105 1.62 2.16 11.05
CA ILE A 105 1.78 0.78 10.60
C ILE A 105 1.63 -0.12 11.83
N PRO A 106 0.73 -1.12 11.82
CA PRO A 106 0.59 -2.05 12.93
C PRO A 106 1.91 -2.71 13.30
N LEU A 107 2.17 -2.90 14.59
CA LEU A 107 3.45 -3.45 15.08
C LEU A 107 3.76 -4.86 14.53
N ALA A 108 2.74 -5.64 14.20
CA ALA A 108 2.89 -6.98 13.62
C ALA A 108 3.23 -6.97 12.11
N THR A 109 3.15 -5.82 11.45
CA THR A 109 3.40 -5.69 10.01
C THR A 109 4.91 -5.65 9.76
N SER A 110 5.43 -6.71 9.14
CA SER A 110 6.84 -6.80 8.72
C SER A 110 7.08 -6.28 7.31
N LYS A 111 6.07 -6.35 6.44
CA LYS A 111 6.16 -5.96 5.04
C LYS A 111 4.98 -5.08 4.65
N VAL A 112 5.24 -4.10 3.80
CA VAL A 112 4.23 -3.27 3.14
C VAL A 112 4.52 -3.21 1.66
N ILE A 113 3.51 -2.87 0.87
CA ILE A 113 3.64 -2.67 -0.58
C ILE A 113 3.49 -1.17 -0.85
N VAL A 114 4.37 -0.64 -1.69
CA VAL A 114 4.28 0.75 -2.17
C VAL A 114 4.01 0.70 -3.66
N ARG A 115 2.93 1.37 -4.10
CA ARG A 115 2.51 1.42 -5.51
C ARG A 115 2.11 2.83 -5.94
N ALA A 116 2.38 3.16 -7.20
CA ALA A 116 2.03 4.45 -7.78
C ALA A 116 0.83 4.34 -8.73
N LYS A 117 0.10 5.44 -8.87
CA LYS A 117 -1.12 5.54 -9.66
C LYS A 117 -0.90 6.50 -10.82
N CYS A 118 -1.24 6.04 -12.02
CA CYS A 118 -1.48 6.89 -13.18
C CYS A 118 -2.95 7.32 -13.19
N ASN A 119 -3.22 8.60 -13.47
CA ASN A 119 -4.59 9.12 -13.53
C ASN A 119 -5.47 8.41 -14.58
N LYS A 120 -4.84 7.87 -15.64
CA LYS A 120 -5.51 7.18 -16.75
C LYS A 120 -5.57 5.67 -16.60
N HIS A 121 -4.49 5.07 -16.11
CA HIS A 121 -4.31 3.60 -16.10
C HIS A 121 -4.35 2.97 -14.71
N GLY A 122 -4.55 3.76 -13.65
CA GLY A 122 -4.60 3.26 -12.28
C GLY A 122 -3.25 2.73 -11.79
N PHE A 123 -3.28 1.64 -11.00
CA PHE A 123 -2.13 1.04 -10.32
C PHE A 123 -1.46 -0.09 -11.11
N GLY A 124 -1.36 0.03 -12.44
CA GLY A 124 -0.82 -1.04 -13.27
C GLY A 124 0.71 -1.08 -13.40
N GLY A 125 1.44 -0.21 -12.70
CA GLY A 125 2.91 -0.16 -12.74
C GLY A 125 3.55 -1.03 -11.66
N GLU A 126 4.87 -1.15 -11.73
CA GLU A 126 5.70 -1.87 -10.79
C GLU A 126 5.55 -1.30 -9.37
N THR A 127 5.56 -2.20 -8.41
CA THR A 127 5.40 -1.90 -6.98
C THR A 127 6.60 -2.46 -6.22
N ILE A 128 6.89 -1.88 -5.05
CA ILE A 128 7.99 -2.32 -4.20
C ILE A 128 7.44 -2.92 -2.91
N ILE A 129 7.93 -4.11 -2.53
CA ILE A 129 7.72 -4.67 -1.19
C ILE A 129 8.82 -4.16 -0.27
N VAL A 130 8.47 -3.35 0.71
CA VAL A 130 9.41 -2.90 1.73
C VAL A 130 9.35 -3.85 2.92
N ASP A 131 10.44 -4.57 3.19
CA ASP A 131 10.61 -5.31 4.45
C ASP A 131 11.10 -4.35 5.55
N LEU A 132 10.21 -3.98 6.46
CA LEU A 132 10.46 -3.02 7.53
C LEU A 132 11.46 -3.52 8.58
N ASN A 133 11.88 -4.79 8.50
CA ASN A 133 12.92 -5.36 9.36
C ASN A 133 14.28 -5.47 8.65
N LYS A 134 14.37 -5.15 7.35
CA LYS A 134 15.62 -5.18 6.58
C LYS A 134 16.11 -3.75 6.35
N GLU A 135 17.31 -3.41 6.81
CA GLU A 135 17.85 -2.05 6.70
C GLU A 135 17.98 -1.57 5.24
N GLN A 136 18.28 -2.48 4.31
CA GLN A 136 18.40 -2.13 2.90
C GLN A 136 18.20 -3.33 1.97
N ASP A 137 17.64 -3.06 0.79
CA ASP A 137 17.63 -3.94 -0.39
C ASP A 137 18.00 -3.12 -1.65
N VAL A 138 17.89 -3.72 -2.83
CA VAL A 138 18.17 -3.08 -4.13
C VAL A 138 17.26 -1.88 -4.41
N ASP A 139 16.02 -1.93 -3.94
CA ASP A 139 14.92 -1.04 -4.30
C ASP A 139 14.34 -0.27 -3.08
N PHE A 140 14.81 -0.56 -1.87
CA PHE A 140 14.43 0.20 -0.68
C PHE A 140 15.52 0.30 0.39
N SER A 141 15.36 1.26 1.29
CA SER A 141 16.08 1.33 2.57
C SER A 141 15.14 1.63 3.73
N VAL A 142 15.51 1.16 4.92
CA VAL A 142 14.73 1.27 6.16
C VAL A 142 15.60 1.83 7.28
N ASN A 143 15.22 3.00 7.79
CA ASN A 143 15.83 3.62 8.95
C ASN A 143 14.90 3.47 10.16
N ARG A 144 15.22 2.56 11.08
CA ARG A 144 14.47 2.43 12.33
C ARG A 144 14.90 3.47 13.35
N TYR A 145 13.95 3.85 14.19
CA TYR A 145 14.27 4.62 15.39
C TYR A 145 14.81 3.63 16.42
N ASN A 146 16.08 3.81 16.78
CA ASN A 146 16.78 3.03 17.80
C ASN A 146 16.45 3.51 19.21
#